data_AF-A0A7X0KXJ5-F1
#
_entry.id   AF-A0A7X0KXJ5-F1
#
_cell.length_a   1.000
_cell.length_b   1.000
_cell.length_c   1.000
_cell.angle_alpha   90.00
_cell.angle_beta   90.00
_cell.angle_gamma   90.00
#
_symmetry.space_group_name_H-M   'P 1'
#
loop_
_entity.id
_entity.type
_entity.pdbx_description
1 polymer ?
#
loop_
_entity_poly.entity_id
_entity_poly.type
_entity_poly.pdbx_seq_one_letter_code
_entity_poly.pdbx_strand_id
1 'polypeptide(L)'
;MVKPVRHVVHVAELTEAESAALGPLLQRVAAAVTKVVQPEQVYVCLWSHANAVPGHLHFVVQPAVKSDMTRFDAFGPALQMAMFREGAMPGETEVEALSEQLRAALSLSSFGP
;
A
#
# COMPACT_ATOMS: atom_id res chain seq x y z
N MET A 1 -3.87 0.96 -1.85
CA MET A 1 -3.10 2.10 -2.43
C MET A 1 -3.53 3.39 -1.74
N VAL A 2 -2.58 4.29 -1.48
CA VAL A 2 -2.81 5.64 -0.92
C VAL A 2 -2.35 6.66 -1.96
N LYS A 3 -3.17 7.67 -2.27
CA LYS A 3 -2.82 8.72 -3.25
C LYS A 3 -3.52 10.04 -2.93
N PRO A 4 -2.95 11.19 -3.33
CA PRO A 4 -3.66 12.46 -3.32
C PRO A 4 -4.92 12.39 -4.21
N VAL A 5 -5.93 13.18 -3.85
CA VAL A 5 -7.15 13.35 -4.65
C VAL A 5 -6.87 14.20 -5.89
N ARG A 6 -6.17 15.33 -5.69
CA ARG A 6 -5.67 16.17 -6.79
C ARG A 6 -4.66 15.38 -7.61
N HIS A 7 -4.63 15.58 -8.93
CA HIS A 7 -3.60 14.99 -9.78
C HIS A 7 -2.25 15.65 -9.50
N VAL A 8 -1.25 14.83 -9.14
CA VAL A 8 0.11 15.24 -8.78
C VAL A 8 1.07 14.15 -9.24
N VAL A 9 2.16 14.50 -9.93
CA VAL A 9 3.09 13.49 -10.46
C VAL A 9 4.33 13.34 -9.60
N HIS A 10 4.68 14.38 -8.83
CA HIS A 10 5.85 14.39 -7.94
C HIS A 10 5.49 14.78 -6.51
N VAL A 11 6.15 14.17 -5.52
CA VAL A 11 5.96 14.51 -4.09
C VAL A 11 6.26 16.00 -3.82
N ALA A 12 7.20 16.59 -4.57
CA ALA A 12 7.55 18.01 -4.46
C ALA A 12 6.42 18.97 -4.87
N GLU A 13 5.38 18.48 -5.55
CA GLU A 13 4.22 19.26 -5.97
C GLU A 13 3.05 19.18 -4.97
N LEU A 14 3.20 18.43 -3.88
CA LEU A 14 2.22 18.44 -2.80
C LEU A 14 2.19 19.81 -2.13
N THR A 15 0.99 20.28 -1.84
CA THR A 15 0.79 21.41 -0.93
C THR A 15 1.25 21.04 0.48
N GLU A 16 1.51 22.03 1.33
CA GLU A 16 1.86 21.80 2.74
C GLU A 16 0.80 20.95 3.46
N ALA A 17 -0.48 21.21 3.19
CA ALA A 17 -1.59 20.44 3.78
C ALA A 17 -1.61 18.97 3.29
N GLU A 18 -1.40 18.72 1.99
CA GLU A 18 -1.34 17.36 1.45
C GLU A 18 -0.11 16.60 1.99
N SER A 19 1.04 17.26 2.07
CA SER A 19 2.28 16.70 2.62
C SER A 19 2.11 16.35 4.11
N ALA A 20 1.54 17.26 4.90
CA ALA A 20 1.27 17.04 6.32
C ALA A 20 0.27 15.90 6.56
N ALA A 21 -0.74 15.73 5.70
CA ALA A 21 -1.71 14.66 5.80
C ALA A 21 -1.15 13.27 5.41
N LEU A 22 -0.11 13.23 4.58
CA LEU A 22 0.41 12.00 4.00
C LEU A 22 0.98 11.03 5.05
N GLY A 23 1.82 11.53 5.96
CA GLY A 23 2.47 10.72 7.00
C GLY A 23 1.47 9.97 7.89
N PRO A 24 0.54 10.67 8.57
CA PRO A 24 -0.49 10.03 9.38
C PRO A 24 -1.37 9.06 8.59
N LEU A 25 -1.70 9.37 7.32
CA LEU A 25 -2.50 8.47 6.48
C LEU A 25 -1.75 7.17 6.17
N LEU A 26 -0.47 7.25 5.78
CA LEU A 26 0.35 6.07 5.52
C LEU A 26 0.53 5.21 6.77
N GLN A 27 0.77 5.84 7.92
CA GLN A 27 0.88 5.16 9.20
C GLN A 27 -0.41 4.39 9.55
N ARG A 28 -1.58 5.03 9.44
CA ARG A 28 -2.87 4.38 9.73
C ARG A 28 -3.18 3.21 8.80
N VAL A 29 -2.89 3.37 7.50
CA VAL A 29 -3.11 2.30 6.52
C VAL A 29 -2.15 1.14 6.77
N ALA A 30 -0.86 1.40 7.04
CA ALA A 30 0.10 0.35 7.39
C ALA A 30 -0.29 -0.38 8.67
N ALA A 31 -0.78 0.33 9.69
CA ALA A 31 -1.28 -0.28 10.93
C ALA A 31 -2.50 -1.18 10.70
N ALA A 32 -3.46 -0.73 9.87
CA ALA A 32 -4.62 -1.54 9.50
C ALA A 32 -4.21 -2.81 8.73
N VAL A 33 -3.29 -2.68 7.76
CA VAL A 33 -2.73 -3.84 7.03
C VAL A 33 -2.01 -4.79 7.98
N THR A 34 -1.20 -4.28 8.91
CA THR A 34 -0.50 -5.09 9.91
C THR A 34 -1.49 -5.90 10.75
N LYS A 35 -2.56 -5.25 11.24
CA LYS A 35 -3.59 -5.90 12.06
C LYS A 35 -4.35 -6.98 11.31
N VAL A 36 -4.75 -6.71 10.06
CA VAL A 36 -5.63 -7.59 9.28
C VAL A 36 -4.85 -8.73 8.62
N VAL A 37 -3.72 -8.43 8.01
CA VAL A 37 -2.94 -9.40 7.20
C VAL A 37 -1.89 -10.12 8.03
N GLN A 38 -1.46 -9.55 9.17
CA GLN A 38 -0.39 -10.08 10.02
C GLN A 38 0.88 -10.46 9.25
N PRO A 39 1.43 -9.55 8.41
CA PRO A 39 2.63 -9.84 7.64
C PRO A 39 3.89 -9.75 8.49
N GLU A 40 4.99 -10.29 7.97
CA GLU A 40 6.33 -10.14 8.58
C GLU A 40 6.84 -8.70 8.44
N GLN A 41 6.41 -7.99 7.38
CA GLN A 41 6.74 -6.59 7.12
C GLN A 41 5.67 -5.92 6.26
N VAL A 42 5.47 -4.61 6.44
CA VAL A 42 4.68 -3.76 5.52
C VAL A 42 5.60 -2.76 4.83
N TYR A 43 5.67 -2.82 3.50
CA TYR A 43 6.38 -1.84 2.70
C TYR A 43 5.47 -0.69 2.28
N VAL A 44 5.96 0.54 2.34
CA VAL A 44 5.31 1.73 1.78
C VAL A 44 6.19 2.28 0.67
N CYS A 45 5.71 2.18 -0.57
CA CYS A 45 6.54 2.42 -1.74
C CYS A 45 5.83 3.28 -2.78
N LEU A 46 6.59 4.16 -3.45
CA LEU A 46 6.10 4.98 -4.55
C LEU A 46 6.69 4.48 -5.87
N TRP A 47 5.82 4.01 -6.76
CA TRP A 47 6.14 3.75 -8.17
C TRP A 47 4.97 4.23 -9.02
N SER A 48 5.14 5.35 -9.72
CA SER A 48 4.02 6.01 -10.39
C SER A 48 4.24 6.24 -11.87
N HIS A 49 5.06 5.42 -12.54
CA HIS A 49 5.19 5.51 -13.99
C HIS A 49 3.98 4.87 -14.70
N ALA A 50 3.55 5.48 -15.80
CA ALA A 50 2.65 4.89 -16.78
C ALA A 50 3.37 4.89 -18.13
N ASN A 51 3.67 3.72 -18.72
CA ASN A 51 4.43 3.64 -19.99
C ASN A 51 5.75 4.45 -19.99
N ALA A 52 6.54 4.32 -18.92
CA ALA A 52 7.81 5.03 -18.73
C ALA A 52 7.72 6.57 -18.65
N VAL A 53 6.52 7.14 -18.49
CA VAL A 53 6.34 8.57 -18.14
C VAL A 53 5.81 8.72 -16.71
N PRO A 54 6.14 9.82 -15.99
CA PRO A 54 5.54 10.10 -14.69
C PRO A 54 4.02 10.17 -14.80
N GLY A 55 3.33 9.34 -14.01
CA GLY A 55 1.89 9.35 -13.84
C GLY A 55 1.50 9.82 -12.43
N HIS A 56 0.21 9.74 -12.14
CA HIS A 56 -0.34 10.18 -10.85
C HIS A 56 0.34 9.44 -9.69
N LEU A 57 0.93 10.20 -8.78
CA LEU A 57 1.68 9.65 -7.66
C LEU A 57 0.77 8.83 -6.75
N HIS A 58 1.27 7.68 -6.34
CA HIS A 58 0.57 6.80 -5.42
C HIS A 58 1.56 5.95 -4.65
N PHE A 59 1.16 5.61 -3.44
CA PHE A 59 1.90 4.76 -2.53
C PHE A 59 1.20 3.40 -2.45
N VAL A 60 1.95 2.35 -2.76
CA VAL A 60 1.55 0.98 -2.50
C VAL A 60 1.92 0.66 -1.05
N VAL A 61 0.95 0.16 -0.29
CA VAL A 61 1.15 -0.36 1.06
C VAL A 61 1.08 -1.87 0.96
N GLN A 62 2.24 -2.51 0.84
CA GLN A 62 2.37 -3.91 0.46
C GLN A 62 2.76 -4.77 1.67
N PRO A 63 1.89 -5.69 2.12
CA PRO A 63 2.30 -6.71 3.10
C PRO A 63 3.25 -7.73 2.45
N ALA A 64 4.30 -8.12 3.18
CA ALA A 64 5.15 -9.26 2.87
C ALA A 64 4.85 -10.38 3.87
N VAL A 65 4.15 -11.42 3.42
CA VAL A 65 3.79 -12.57 4.25
C VAL A 65 4.79 -13.70 4.05
N LYS A 66 5.01 -14.48 5.12
CA LYS A 66 5.98 -15.58 5.13
C LYS A 66 5.74 -16.64 4.05
N SER A 67 4.49 -16.90 3.71
CA SER A 67 4.12 -17.83 2.65
C SER A 67 4.64 -17.40 1.29
N ASP A 68 4.49 -16.11 0.94
CA ASP A 68 4.99 -15.57 -0.32
C ASP A 68 6.50 -15.53 -0.33
N MET A 69 7.12 -15.11 0.79
CA MET A 69 8.58 -15.14 0.93
C MET A 69 9.15 -16.55 0.71
N THR A 70 8.49 -17.57 1.26
CA THR A 70 8.88 -18.98 1.10
C THR A 70 8.65 -19.47 -0.32
N ARG A 71 7.49 -19.13 -0.91
CA ARG A 71 7.11 -19.54 -2.27
C ARG A 71 8.06 -19.01 -3.34
N PHE A 72 8.46 -17.75 -3.20
CA PHE A 72 9.32 -17.08 -4.18
C PHE A 72 10.81 -17.12 -3.81
N ASP A 73 11.17 -17.65 -2.63
CA ASP A 73 12.51 -17.59 -2.04
C ASP A 73 13.10 -16.16 -2.13
N ALA A 74 12.28 -15.18 -1.74
CA ALA A 74 12.58 -13.77 -1.96
C ALA A 74 12.03 -12.85 -0.85
N PHE A 75 12.66 -11.70 -0.70
CA PHE A 75 12.24 -10.63 0.23
C PHE A 75 12.56 -9.25 -0.35
N GLY A 76 12.04 -8.19 0.28
CA GLY A 76 12.27 -6.82 -0.19
C GLY A 76 11.77 -6.56 -1.61
N PRO A 77 12.47 -5.72 -2.41
CA PRO A 77 12.09 -5.44 -3.79
C PRO A 77 12.05 -6.68 -4.70
N ALA A 78 12.88 -7.70 -4.42
CA ALA A 78 12.92 -8.92 -5.22
C ALA A 78 11.60 -9.70 -5.14
N LEU A 79 10.98 -9.76 -3.95
CA LEU A 79 9.68 -10.39 -3.75
C LEU A 79 8.60 -9.70 -4.58
N GLN A 80 8.54 -8.37 -4.55
CA GLN A 80 7.57 -7.61 -5.32
C GLN A 80 7.75 -7.83 -6.83
N MET A 81 8.99 -7.86 -7.31
CA MET A 81 9.28 -8.18 -8.71
C MET A 81 8.85 -9.59 -9.10
N ALA A 82 9.03 -10.58 -8.22
CA ALA A 82 8.56 -11.94 -8.45
C ALA A 82 7.02 -12.00 -8.56
N MET A 83 6.32 -11.35 -7.62
CA MET A 83 4.85 -11.27 -7.63
C MET A 83 4.32 -10.54 -8.88
N PHE A 84 4.96 -9.44 -9.30
CA PHE A 84 4.58 -8.74 -10.53
C PHE A 84 4.78 -9.59 -11.79
N ARG A 85 5.86 -10.38 -11.86
CA ARG A 85 6.10 -11.29 -12.99
C ARG A 85 5.10 -12.44 -13.03
N GLU A 86 4.70 -12.94 -11.87
CA GLU A 86 3.64 -13.94 -11.77
C GLU A 86 2.29 -13.37 -12.24
N GLY A 87 2.00 -12.11 -11.91
CA GLY A 87 0.79 -11.43 -12.39
C GLY A 87 -0.50 -12.04 -11.85
N ALA A 88 -0.43 -12.78 -10.74
CA ALA A 88 -1.61 -13.33 -10.07
C ALA A 88 -2.51 -12.20 -9.57
N MET A 89 -3.74 -12.17 -10.06
CA MET A 89 -4.74 -11.21 -9.64
C MET A 89 -5.73 -11.91 -8.68
N PRO A 90 -6.00 -11.33 -7.50
CA PRO A 90 -7.02 -11.86 -6.61
C PRO A 90 -8.40 -11.73 -7.27
N GLY A 91 -9.33 -12.61 -6.89
CA GLY A 91 -10.73 -12.51 -7.31
C GLY A 91 -11.42 -11.30 -6.68
N GLU A 92 -12.46 -10.77 -7.33
CA GLU A 92 -13.21 -9.60 -6.83
C GLU A 92 -13.75 -9.81 -5.41
N THR A 93 -14.28 -11.00 -5.12
CA THR A 93 -14.82 -11.33 -3.78
C THR A 93 -13.73 -11.33 -2.70
N GLU A 94 -12.51 -11.76 -3.02
CA GLU A 94 -11.38 -11.73 -2.08
C GLU A 94 -10.95 -10.27 -1.81
N VAL A 95 -10.92 -9.45 -2.85
CA VAL A 95 -10.64 -8.01 -2.74
C VAL A 95 -11.70 -7.30 -1.88
N GLU A 96 -12.97 -7.63 -2.08
CA GLU A 96 -14.08 -7.04 -1.34
C GLU A 96 -14.02 -7.42 0.15
N ALA A 97 -13.86 -8.70 0.46
CA ALA A 97 -13.75 -9.19 1.84
C ALA A 97 -12.57 -8.56 2.59
N LEU A 98 -11.39 -8.49 1.94
CA LEU A 98 -10.22 -7.84 2.55
C LEU A 98 -10.47 -6.34 2.74
N SER A 99 -11.12 -5.68 1.79
CA SER A 99 -11.47 -4.26 1.88
C SER A 99 -12.41 -3.95 3.04
N GLU A 100 -13.39 -4.81 3.31
CA GLU A 100 -14.29 -4.67 4.46
C GLU A 100 -13.54 -4.75 5.79
N GLN A 101 -12.66 -5.74 5.94
CA GLN A 101 -11.83 -5.90 7.13
C GLN A 101 -10.92 -4.69 7.37
N LEU A 102 -10.29 -4.19 6.29
CA LEU A 102 -9.44 -3.00 6.35
C LEU A 102 -10.25 -1.73 6.70
N ARG A 103 -11.46 -1.56 6.14
CA ARG A 103 -12.36 -0.45 6.50
C ARG A 103 -12.71 -0.47 7.98
N ALA A 104 -13.07 -1.63 8.52
CA ALA A 104 -13.36 -1.79 9.94
C ALA A 104 -12.13 -1.49 10.82
N ALA A 105 -10.93 -1.93 10.39
CA ALA A 105 -9.70 -1.62 11.12
C ALA A 105 -9.36 -0.11 11.10
N LEU A 106 -9.59 0.57 9.98
CA LEU A 106 -9.31 2.01 9.82
C LEU A 106 -10.27 2.91 10.61
N SER A 107 -11.52 2.49 10.81
CA SER A 107 -12.51 3.23 11.59
C SER A 107 -12.27 3.09 13.09
N LEU A 108 -11.78 1.93 13.55
CA LEU A 108 -11.44 1.68 14.97
C LEU A 108 -10.16 2.38 15.43
N SER A 109 -9.30 2.80 14.51
CA SER A 109 -8.04 3.49 14.82
C SER A 109 -8.22 4.99 15.14
N SER A 110 -9.43 5.46 15.41
CA SER A 110 -9.68 6.82 15.90
C SER A 110 -9.44 6.90 17.40
N PHE A 111 -8.18 7.13 17.84
CA PHE A 111 -7.68 7.70 19.11
C PHE A 111 -6.13 7.57 19.07
N GLY A 112 -5.27 8.49 19.53
CA GLY A 112 -5.43 9.65 20.42
C GLY A 112 -4.51 10.85 20.03
N PRO A 113 -4.08 11.65 21.02
CA PRO A 113 -4.04 13.12 21.06
C PRO A 113 -3.17 13.84 20.02
#